data_AF-A0A924M0A1-F1
#
_entry.id   AF-A0A924M0A1-F1
#
_cell.length_a   1.000
_cell.length_b   1.000
_cell.length_c   1.000
_cell.angle_alpha   90.00
_cell.angle_beta   90.00
_cell.angle_gamma   90.00
#
_symmetry.space_group_name_H-M   'P 1'
#
loop_
_entity.id
_entity.type
_entity.pdbx_description
1 polymer ?
#
loop_
_entity_poly.entity_id
_entity_poly.type
_entity_poly.pdbx_seq_one_letter_code
_entity_poly.pdbx_strand_id
1 'polypeptide(L)'
;MATPPTHLAARARSLTHVVVGSLVAASLLLAAPAAASAVPTWNWAGSSMTQSTSRGLLTDGQAVDPSAIVTRAQFVEMLALLEQYRAGQGGAPAQLPLVETGAVLSDATPDTVFAKAVKLGWIRPIGSTFAGDQPITGDTSARAIVGALGLQASARQFAAALRAATPGLSTNFEYRADQVYVRSLGMRYNNLQGTEELEVSPSEPMKIAHVAYMLARASALESWRVGSLAQFEDFSIPTLGPNQKAVLYQGIKLIGNPYVWAGESEGAQPEGHGGFDCSGFVVRTLLNGNVAANRRDNLGRTSMDMSNVSKARRVKEGKLRPGDLIFFGYRGPKSKPAENYHAAVWMGNGWFIHSSGSNDGVSISHLDGYWRDNFSWGRRVLRAR
;
A
#
# COMPACT_ATOMS: atom_id res chain seq x y z
N MET A 1 -38.35 -76.55 56.86
CA MET A 1 -37.25 -76.31 57.81
C MET A 1 -36.31 -77.51 57.77
N ALA A 2 -35.19 -77.39 57.07
CA ALA A 2 -34.12 -78.37 57.11
C ALA A 2 -32.84 -77.72 56.56
N THR A 3 -31.80 -77.65 57.39
CA THR A 3 -30.41 -77.51 56.95
C THR A 3 -29.82 -78.91 56.80
N PRO A 4 -29.02 -79.12 55.74
CA PRO A 4 -27.78 -79.90 55.86
C PRO A 4 -26.62 -79.27 55.04
N PRO A 5 -25.37 -79.78 55.14
CA PRO A 5 -24.18 -78.93 55.23
C PRO A 5 -23.23 -78.96 54.03
N THR A 6 -22.22 -78.10 54.16
CA THR A 6 -20.95 -77.96 53.41
C THR A 6 -20.22 -79.26 53.07
N HIS A 7 -19.58 -79.35 51.90
CA HIS A 7 -18.16 -79.72 51.73
C HIS A 7 -17.64 -79.52 50.29
N LEU A 8 -16.60 -78.67 50.19
CA LEU A 8 -15.37 -78.74 49.37
C LEU A 8 -15.33 -79.54 48.04
N ALA A 9 -15.00 -78.87 46.94
CA ALA A 9 -13.83 -79.20 46.11
C ALA A 9 -13.58 -78.12 45.03
N ALA A 10 -12.33 -77.70 44.91
CA ALA A 10 -11.83 -76.73 43.95
C ALA A 10 -11.85 -77.25 42.50
N ARG A 11 -12.12 -76.36 41.53
CA ARG A 11 -11.52 -76.37 40.18
C ARG A 11 -11.80 -75.07 39.42
N ALA A 12 -10.71 -74.46 38.96
CA ALA A 12 -10.53 -73.48 37.89
C ALA A 12 -11.67 -72.47 37.57
N ARG A 13 -11.49 -71.21 37.98
CA ARG A 13 -12.22 -70.06 37.42
C ARG A 13 -11.73 -69.78 36.00
N SER A 14 -12.56 -70.10 35.01
CA SER A 14 -12.67 -69.35 33.76
C SER A 14 -13.58 -68.16 34.03
N LEU A 15 -13.07 -66.93 33.94
CA LEU A 15 -13.87 -65.71 33.97
C LEU A 15 -13.84 -65.08 32.58
N THR A 16 -14.88 -65.42 31.83
CA THR A 16 -15.37 -64.62 30.71
C THR A 16 -15.81 -63.27 31.28
N HIS A 17 -15.09 -62.19 30.97
CA HIS A 17 -15.58 -60.84 31.20
C HIS A 17 -16.20 -60.33 29.90
N VAL A 18 -17.52 -60.16 29.97
CA VAL A 18 -18.28 -59.30 29.08
C VAL A 18 -17.76 -57.88 29.30
N VAL A 19 -16.94 -57.38 28.37
CA VAL A 19 -16.61 -55.95 28.32
C VAL A 19 -17.76 -55.25 27.61
N VAL A 20 -18.61 -54.63 28.41
CA VAL A 20 -19.57 -53.62 27.97
C VAL A 20 -18.76 -52.44 27.42
N GLY A 21 -19.09 -52.02 26.19
CA GLY A 21 -18.41 -50.94 25.49
C GLY A 21 -18.49 -49.62 26.26
N SER A 22 -17.33 -49.10 26.64
CA SER A 22 -17.18 -47.72 27.06
C SER A 22 -17.00 -46.86 25.82
N LEU A 23 -18.00 -46.03 25.53
CA LEU A 23 -17.88 -44.85 24.69
C LEU A 23 -16.64 -44.05 25.13
N VAL A 24 -15.63 -44.00 24.27
CA VAL A 24 -14.56 -43.00 24.37
C VAL A 24 -15.20 -41.67 24.00
N ALA A 25 -15.70 -40.94 25.01
CA ALA A 25 -15.92 -39.53 24.88
C ALA A 25 -14.54 -38.89 24.69
N ALA A 26 -14.20 -38.59 23.44
CA ALA A 26 -13.09 -37.73 23.11
C ALA A 26 -13.41 -36.36 23.71
N SER A 27 -12.88 -36.11 24.91
CA SER A 27 -12.83 -34.78 25.48
C SER A 27 -11.94 -33.94 24.57
N LEU A 28 -12.55 -33.30 23.57
CA LEU A 28 -12.03 -32.07 22.98
C LEU A 28 -11.95 -31.08 24.14
N LEU A 29 -10.79 -31.05 24.81
CA LEU A 29 -10.38 -29.85 25.49
C LEU A 29 -10.41 -28.75 24.43
N LEU A 30 -11.43 -27.90 24.49
CA LEU A 30 -11.32 -26.53 24.02
C LEU A 30 -10.08 -25.97 24.70
N ALA A 31 -8.95 -26.03 24.00
CA ALA A 31 -7.80 -25.24 24.39
C ALA A 31 -8.32 -23.81 24.43
N ALA A 32 -8.32 -23.22 25.63
CA ALA A 32 -8.46 -21.77 25.75
C ALA A 32 -7.49 -21.14 24.74
N PRO A 33 -7.87 -20.05 24.04
CA PRO A 33 -6.95 -19.38 23.15
C PRO A 33 -5.66 -19.14 23.94
N ALA A 34 -4.55 -19.64 23.42
CA ALA A 34 -3.24 -19.37 23.99
C ALA A 34 -3.18 -17.86 24.23
N ALA A 35 -2.85 -17.45 25.47
CA ALA A 35 -2.86 -16.05 25.86
C ALA A 35 -2.22 -15.22 24.75
N ALA A 36 -3.01 -14.39 24.07
CA ALA A 36 -2.58 -13.63 22.92
C ALA A 36 -1.28 -12.92 23.30
N SER A 37 -0.17 -13.31 22.68
CA SER A 37 1.11 -12.62 22.81
C SER A 37 0.85 -11.13 22.62
N ALA A 38 1.15 -10.34 23.63
CA ALA A 38 0.75 -8.94 23.67
C ALA A 38 1.31 -8.20 22.45
N VAL A 39 0.42 -7.61 21.66
CA VAL A 39 0.80 -6.73 20.55
C VAL A 39 1.75 -5.65 21.07
N PRO A 40 2.94 -5.46 20.48
CA PRO A 40 3.88 -4.46 20.94
C PRO A 40 3.28 -3.05 20.92
N THR A 41 3.06 -2.45 22.10
CA THR A 41 2.48 -1.09 22.24
C THR A 41 3.48 0.02 21.91
N TRP A 42 4.78 -0.29 21.91
CA TRP A 42 5.86 0.64 21.57
C TRP A 42 6.01 0.86 20.06
N ASN A 43 5.46 -0.04 19.22
CA ASN A 43 5.57 0.07 17.78
C ASN A 43 4.58 1.12 17.23
N TRP A 44 4.98 1.91 16.23
CA TRP A 44 4.12 2.92 15.60
C TRP A 44 2.82 2.31 15.04
N ALA A 45 2.84 1.04 14.64
CA ALA A 45 1.68 0.32 14.13
C ALA A 45 0.90 -0.42 15.23
N GLY A 46 1.27 -0.31 16.52
CA GLY A 46 0.70 -1.12 17.60
C GLY A 46 -0.83 -1.06 17.70
N SER A 47 -1.43 0.13 17.51
CA SER A 47 -2.89 0.27 17.44
C SER A 47 -3.50 -0.45 16.23
N SER A 48 -2.86 -0.35 15.07
CA SER A 48 -3.32 -1.01 13.84
C SER A 48 -3.16 -2.53 13.88
N MET A 49 -2.09 -3.01 14.52
CA MET A 49 -1.89 -4.43 14.81
C MET A 49 -2.98 -4.95 15.73
N THR A 50 -3.25 -4.25 16.84
CA THR A 50 -4.35 -4.61 17.77
C THR A 50 -5.71 -4.65 17.05
N GLN A 51 -6.00 -3.64 16.22
CA GLN A 51 -7.23 -3.60 15.43
C GLN A 51 -7.31 -4.75 14.42
N SER A 52 -6.22 -5.05 13.72
CA SER A 52 -6.21 -6.11 12.71
C SER A 52 -6.32 -7.49 13.35
N THR A 53 -5.65 -7.74 14.46
CA THR A 53 -5.78 -8.99 15.24
C THR A 53 -7.19 -9.16 15.81
N SER A 54 -7.75 -8.12 16.45
CA SER A 54 -9.12 -8.20 17.00
C SER A 54 -10.21 -8.39 15.95
N ARG A 55 -9.96 -8.01 14.69
CA ARG A 55 -10.83 -8.26 13.54
C ARG A 55 -10.56 -9.61 12.85
N GLY A 56 -9.63 -10.41 13.36
CA GLY A 56 -9.25 -11.70 12.78
C GLY A 56 -8.51 -11.58 11.44
N LEU A 57 -7.87 -10.44 11.16
CA LEU A 57 -7.14 -10.19 9.91
C LEU A 57 -5.64 -10.50 10.03
N LEU A 58 -5.14 -10.66 11.26
CA LEU A 58 -3.80 -11.17 11.57
C LEU A 58 -3.95 -12.33 12.55
N THR A 59 -3.14 -13.37 12.37
CA THR A 59 -3.06 -14.46 13.36
C THR A 59 -2.26 -14.03 14.59
N ASP A 60 -2.49 -14.69 15.74
CA ASP A 60 -1.79 -14.37 17.00
C ASP A 60 -0.26 -14.49 16.86
N GLY A 61 0.23 -15.47 16.10
CA GLY A 61 1.66 -15.64 15.82
C GLY A 61 2.25 -14.54 14.92
N GLN A 62 1.44 -13.96 14.03
CA GLN A 62 1.85 -12.81 13.21
C GLN A 62 1.84 -11.50 13.99
N ALA A 63 1.04 -11.40 15.06
CA ALA A 63 0.90 -10.19 15.85
C ALA A 63 2.11 -9.88 16.78
N VAL A 64 3.10 -10.78 16.83
CA VAL A 64 4.21 -10.72 17.81
C VAL A 64 5.42 -9.96 17.29
N ASP A 65 5.73 -10.06 15.99
CA ASP A 65 6.89 -9.42 15.37
C ASP A 65 6.45 -8.41 14.29
N PRO A 66 6.37 -7.10 14.62
CA PRO A 66 6.02 -6.07 13.65
C PRO A 66 7.03 -5.95 12.48
N SER A 67 8.26 -6.45 12.65
CA SER A 67 9.34 -6.34 11.67
C SER A 67 9.41 -7.51 10.70
N ALA A 68 8.70 -8.62 10.98
CA ALA A 68 8.68 -9.80 10.15
C ALA A 68 8.18 -9.48 8.73
N ILE A 69 8.84 -10.07 7.73
CA ILE A 69 8.46 -9.93 6.33
C ILE A 69 7.21 -10.77 6.05
N VAL A 70 6.23 -10.18 5.39
CA VAL A 70 5.00 -10.86 4.98
C VAL A 70 5.23 -11.56 3.65
N THR A 71 4.85 -12.83 3.57
CA THR A 71 4.90 -13.59 2.30
C THR A 71 3.68 -13.33 1.44
N ARG A 72 3.76 -13.69 0.16
CA ARG A 72 2.64 -13.58 -0.78
C ARG A 72 1.43 -14.42 -0.35
N ALA A 73 1.67 -15.63 0.17
CA ALA A 73 0.59 -16.49 0.67
C ALA A 73 -0.12 -15.85 1.87
N GLN A 74 0.65 -15.44 2.88
CA GLN A 74 0.13 -14.77 4.07
C GLN A 74 -0.71 -13.55 3.71
N PHE A 75 -0.24 -12.71 2.79
CA PHE A 75 -0.98 -11.51 2.40
C PHE A 75 -2.31 -11.83 1.69
N VAL A 76 -2.33 -12.83 0.79
CA VAL A 76 -3.58 -13.24 0.11
C VAL A 76 -4.58 -13.83 1.08
N GLU A 77 -4.13 -14.62 2.06
CA GLU A 77 -4.98 -15.10 3.14
C GLU A 77 -5.61 -13.93 3.89
N MET A 78 -4.80 -12.95 4.32
CA MET A 78 -5.30 -11.74 5.01
C MET A 78 -6.34 -10.97 4.19
N LEU A 79 -6.18 -10.87 2.86
CA LEU A 79 -7.16 -10.23 1.99
C LEU A 79 -8.49 -10.98 1.92
N ALA A 80 -8.46 -12.31 1.94
CA ALA A 80 -9.68 -13.10 1.96
C ALA A 80 -10.43 -12.96 3.29
N LEU A 81 -9.70 -12.87 4.41
CA LEU A 81 -10.28 -12.54 5.72
C LEU A 81 -10.89 -11.13 5.72
N LEU A 82 -10.23 -10.17 5.07
CA LEU A 82 -10.73 -8.80 4.90
C LEU A 82 -12.04 -8.76 4.09
N GLU A 83 -12.13 -9.53 2.99
CA GLU A 83 -13.38 -9.65 2.21
C GLU A 83 -14.53 -10.17 3.08
N GLN A 84 -14.29 -11.25 3.84
CA GLN A 84 -15.30 -11.84 4.73
C GLN A 84 -15.75 -10.86 5.82
N TYR A 85 -14.80 -10.19 6.47
CA TYR A 85 -15.08 -9.17 7.48
C TYR A 85 -15.97 -8.05 6.91
N ARG A 86 -15.64 -7.54 5.72
CA ARG A 86 -16.39 -6.46 5.07
C ARG A 86 -17.76 -6.89 4.56
N ALA A 87 -17.97 -8.19 4.30
CA ALA A 87 -19.27 -8.75 3.92
C ALA A 87 -20.24 -8.91 5.11
N GLY A 88 -19.86 -8.50 6.33
CA GLY A 88 -20.72 -8.59 7.52
C GLY A 88 -20.67 -9.94 8.22
N GLN A 89 -19.72 -10.82 7.89
CA GLN A 89 -19.44 -12.05 8.64
C GLN A 89 -18.60 -11.69 9.88
N GLY A 90 -19.20 -10.98 10.83
CA GLY A 90 -18.56 -10.40 12.02
C GLY A 90 -18.16 -11.38 13.12
N GLY A 91 -17.65 -12.55 12.75
CA GLY A 91 -16.99 -13.50 13.65
C GLY A 91 -15.58 -13.80 13.13
N ALA A 92 -14.74 -14.46 13.94
CA ALA A 92 -13.47 -14.97 13.46
C ALA A 92 -13.73 -15.78 12.18
N PRO A 93 -13.15 -15.38 11.03
CA PRO A 93 -13.44 -16.01 9.74
C PRO A 93 -13.22 -17.52 9.81
N ALA A 94 -14.08 -18.30 9.17
CA ALA A 94 -13.85 -19.73 9.02
C ALA A 94 -12.50 -19.90 8.31
N GLN A 95 -11.59 -20.65 8.94
CA GLN A 95 -10.24 -20.87 8.44
C GLN A 95 -10.35 -21.48 7.03
N LEU A 96 -9.97 -20.70 6.01
CA LEU A 96 -10.03 -21.16 4.63
C LEU A 96 -9.12 -22.38 4.48
N PRO A 97 -9.52 -23.41 3.70
CA PRO A 97 -8.65 -24.53 3.43
C PRO A 97 -7.38 -24.03 2.74
N LEU A 98 -6.27 -24.08 3.48
CA LEU A 98 -4.94 -23.69 3.02
C LEU A 98 -4.40 -24.84 2.17
N VAL A 99 -3.97 -24.54 0.93
CA VAL A 99 -3.24 -25.49 0.08
C VAL A 99 -1.80 -25.01 -0.03
N GLU A 100 -0.87 -25.96 -0.16
CA GLU A 100 0.58 -25.77 -0.06
C GLU A 100 1.12 -24.53 -0.79
N THR A 101 1.91 -23.75 -0.04
CA THR A 101 2.80 -22.73 -0.56
C THR A 101 3.69 -23.32 -1.66
N GLY A 102 3.54 -22.85 -2.90
CA GLY A 102 4.36 -23.33 -4.04
C GLY A 102 3.57 -24.02 -5.16
N ALA A 103 2.25 -24.09 -5.07
CA ALA A 103 1.41 -24.66 -6.13
C ALA A 103 1.72 -24.08 -7.53
N VAL A 104 1.87 -24.98 -8.51
CA VAL A 104 1.91 -24.65 -9.92
C VAL A 104 0.53 -24.17 -10.35
N LEU A 105 0.48 -23.00 -10.99
CA LEU A 105 -0.76 -22.41 -11.45
C LEU A 105 -1.09 -22.94 -12.85
N SER A 106 -2.26 -23.55 -12.97
CA SER A 106 -2.81 -24.11 -14.21
C SER A 106 -4.33 -23.97 -14.19
N ASP A 107 -4.99 -24.13 -15.34
CA ASP A 107 -6.45 -24.15 -15.42
C ASP A 107 -7.09 -25.29 -14.61
N ALA A 108 -6.28 -26.30 -14.22
CA ALA A 108 -6.68 -27.42 -13.38
C ALA A 108 -6.37 -27.21 -11.88
N THR A 109 -5.77 -26.08 -11.49
CA THR A 109 -5.48 -25.79 -10.09
C THR A 109 -6.81 -25.67 -9.32
N PRO A 110 -6.97 -26.35 -8.17
CA PRO A 110 -8.22 -26.28 -7.39
C PRO A 110 -8.60 -24.83 -7.06
N ASP A 111 -9.90 -24.59 -6.85
CA ASP A 111 -10.48 -23.29 -6.43
C ASP A 111 -10.01 -22.91 -5.01
N THR A 112 -8.73 -22.56 -4.93
CA THR A 112 -8.05 -22.06 -3.73
C THR A 112 -8.11 -20.55 -3.70
N VAL A 113 -7.89 -19.97 -2.52
CA VAL A 113 -7.77 -18.52 -2.36
C VAL A 113 -6.66 -17.92 -3.24
N PHE A 114 -5.56 -18.65 -3.44
CA PHE A 114 -4.44 -18.23 -4.29
C PHE A 114 -4.79 -18.25 -5.78
N ALA A 115 -5.44 -19.33 -6.25
CA ALA A 115 -5.93 -19.42 -7.62
C ALA A 115 -6.98 -18.32 -7.91
N LYS A 116 -7.89 -18.07 -6.95
CA LYS A 116 -8.84 -16.95 -7.01
C LYS A 116 -8.11 -15.61 -7.13
N ALA A 117 -7.13 -15.32 -6.27
CA ALA A 117 -6.38 -14.06 -6.28
C ALA A 117 -5.65 -13.82 -7.62
N VAL A 118 -5.10 -14.87 -8.22
CA VAL A 118 -4.46 -14.80 -9.55
C VAL A 118 -5.49 -14.59 -10.65
N LYS A 119 -6.58 -15.37 -10.65
CA LYS A 119 -7.68 -15.28 -11.62
C LYS A 119 -8.34 -13.90 -11.62
N LEU A 120 -8.53 -13.32 -10.44
CA LEU A 120 -9.03 -11.95 -10.27
C LEU A 120 -7.95 -10.88 -10.55
N GLY A 121 -6.71 -11.28 -10.82
CA GLY A 121 -5.61 -10.40 -11.18
C GLY A 121 -5.11 -9.53 -10.02
N TRP A 122 -5.40 -9.89 -8.78
CA TRP A 122 -4.90 -9.20 -7.58
C TRP A 122 -3.39 -9.34 -7.47
N ILE A 123 -2.88 -10.53 -7.77
CA ILE A 123 -1.45 -10.85 -7.74
C ILE A 123 -1.07 -11.54 -9.04
N ARG A 124 0.07 -11.12 -9.62
CA ARG A 124 0.67 -11.79 -10.77
C ARG A 124 1.54 -12.98 -10.32
N PRO A 125 1.53 -14.12 -11.04
CA PRO A 125 2.46 -15.23 -10.79
C PRO A 125 3.93 -14.81 -10.91
N ILE A 126 4.83 -15.61 -10.32
CA ILE A 126 6.27 -15.54 -10.59
C ILE A 126 6.63 -16.77 -11.41
N GLY A 127 6.99 -16.55 -12.69
CA GLY A 127 7.09 -17.65 -13.65
C GLY A 127 5.74 -18.35 -13.82
N SER A 128 5.72 -19.68 -13.67
CA SER A 128 4.52 -20.52 -13.74
C SER A 128 3.89 -20.82 -12.38
N THR A 129 4.39 -20.24 -11.28
CA THR A 129 3.96 -20.58 -9.92
C THR A 129 3.39 -19.38 -9.19
N PHE A 130 2.60 -19.65 -8.14
CA PHE A 130 2.17 -18.60 -7.23
C PHE A 130 3.34 -18.01 -6.43
N ALA A 131 4.36 -18.82 -6.14
CA ALA A 131 5.52 -18.46 -5.32
C ALA A 131 5.10 -17.86 -3.96
N GLY A 132 4.37 -18.65 -3.16
CA GLY A 132 3.72 -18.18 -1.94
C GLY A 132 4.66 -17.86 -0.78
N ASP A 133 5.85 -18.45 -0.78
CA ASP A 133 6.95 -18.24 0.16
C ASP A 133 7.70 -16.92 -0.07
N GLN A 134 7.63 -16.38 -1.29
CA GLN A 134 8.31 -15.14 -1.63
C GLN A 134 7.67 -13.93 -0.93
N PRO A 135 8.46 -12.89 -0.60
CA PRO A 135 7.94 -11.67 0.03
C PRO A 135 6.88 -10.97 -0.82
N ILE A 136 5.87 -10.40 -0.15
CA ILE A 136 4.97 -9.44 -0.78
C ILE A 136 5.64 -8.06 -0.81
N THR A 137 5.70 -7.43 -1.98
CA THR A 137 6.30 -6.08 -2.12
C THR A 137 5.27 -4.97 -1.91
N GLY A 138 5.72 -3.73 -1.73
CA GLY A 138 4.86 -2.55 -1.71
C GLY A 138 3.94 -2.43 -2.93
N ASP A 139 4.44 -2.70 -4.14
CA ASP A 139 3.67 -2.67 -5.39
C ASP A 139 2.66 -3.81 -5.47
N THR A 140 3.08 -5.03 -5.12
CA THR A 140 2.20 -6.19 -5.21
C THR A 140 1.09 -6.13 -4.16
N SER A 141 1.39 -5.67 -2.94
CA SER A 141 0.39 -5.47 -1.89
C SER A 141 -0.63 -4.38 -2.26
N ALA A 142 -0.18 -3.25 -2.81
CA ALA A 142 -1.06 -2.17 -3.27
C ALA A 142 -2.05 -2.65 -4.34
N ARG A 143 -1.56 -3.36 -5.37
CA ARG A 143 -2.42 -3.96 -6.39
C ARG A 143 -3.44 -4.92 -5.81
N ALA A 144 -2.96 -5.81 -4.94
CA ALA A 144 -3.80 -6.87 -4.42
C ALA A 144 -4.92 -6.32 -3.53
N ILE A 145 -4.65 -5.32 -2.68
CA ILE A 145 -5.69 -4.72 -1.85
C ILE A 145 -6.66 -3.85 -2.66
N VAL A 146 -6.20 -3.11 -3.67
CA VAL A 146 -7.07 -2.41 -4.64
C VAL A 146 -8.00 -3.39 -5.34
N GLY A 147 -7.48 -4.58 -5.68
CA GLY A 147 -8.26 -5.72 -6.19
C GLY A 147 -9.33 -6.21 -5.22
N ALA A 148 -8.94 -6.53 -3.99
CA ALA A 148 -9.85 -7.03 -2.96
C ALA A 148 -10.94 -6.03 -2.57
N LEU A 149 -10.68 -4.73 -2.73
CA LEU A 149 -11.66 -3.67 -2.50
C LEU A 149 -12.61 -3.42 -3.69
N GLY A 150 -12.45 -4.16 -4.80
CA GLY A 150 -13.26 -4.00 -6.01
C GLY A 150 -12.93 -2.75 -6.83
N LEU A 151 -11.78 -2.10 -6.57
CA LEU A 151 -11.40 -0.83 -7.19
C LEU A 151 -10.53 -0.99 -8.44
N GLN A 152 -10.23 -2.24 -8.81
CA GLN A 152 -9.27 -2.55 -9.86
C GLN A 152 -9.65 -2.04 -11.25
N ALA A 153 -10.94 -2.03 -11.60
CA ALA A 153 -11.40 -1.55 -12.90
C ALA A 153 -11.08 -0.05 -13.07
N SER A 154 -11.45 0.75 -12.07
CA SER A 154 -11.17 2.20 -12.04
C SER A 154 -9.66 2.48 -12.01
N ALA A 155 -8.89 1.75 -11.19
CA ALA A 155 -7.42 1.87 -11.17
C ALA A 155 -6.77 1.54 -12.52
N ARG A 156 -7.26 0.52 -13.24
CA ARG A 156 -6.78 0.16 -14.59
C ARG A 156 -7.14 1.21 -15.64
N GLN A 157 -8.32 1.82 -15.56
CA GLN A 157 -8.70 2.95 -16.41
C GLN A 157 -7.74 4.12 -16.20
N PHE A 158 -7.47 4.48 -14.95
CA PHE A 158 -6.50 5.51 -14.62
C PHE A 158 -5.07 5.17 -15.13
N ALA A 159 -4.63 3.93 -14.95
CA ALA A 159 -3.35 3.45 -15.48
C ALA A 159 -3.26 3.54 -17.02
N ALA A 160 -4.35 3.24 -17.72
CA ALA A 160 -4.44 3.36 -19.17
C ALA A 160 -4.35 4.83 -19.62
N ALA A 161 -5.01 5.75 -18.90
CA ALA A 161 -4.93 7.18 -19.17
C ALA A 161 -3.50 7.73 -18.95
N LEU A 162 -2.83 7.33 -17.87
CA LEU A 162 -1.40 7.66 -17.65
C LEU A 162 -0.51 7.16 -18.79
N ARG A 163 -0.72 5.90 -19.22
CA ARG A 163 0.03 5.29 -20.34
C ARG A 163 -0.22 6.04 -21.65
N ALA A 164 -1.46 6.37 -21.96
CA ALA A 164 -1.84 7.09 -23.17
C ALA A 164 -1.21 8.48 -23.23
N ALA A 165 -1.10 9.16 -22.08
CA ALA A 165 -0.47 10.46 -21.99
C ALA A 165 1.07 10.43 -22.12
N THR A 166 1.68 9.26 -21.90
CA THR A 166 3.14 9.07 -21.90
C THR A 166 3.56 7.89 -22.80
N PRO A 167 3.26 7.92 -24.10
CA PRO A 167 3.56 6.81 -25.00
C PRO A 167 5.08 6.58 -25.08
N GLY A 168 5.49 5.30 -25.10
CA GLY A 168 6.90 4.88 -25.12
C GLY A 168 7.55 4.78 -23.73
N LEU A 169 6.83 5.10 -22.64
CA LEU A 169 7.32 4.89 -21.28
C LEU A 169 7.26 3.41 -20.88
N SER A 170 8.44 2.84 -20.62
CA SER A 170 8.56 1.55 -19.94
C SER A 170 8.49 1.75 -18.42
N THR A 171 7.28 1.57 -17.86
CA THR A 171 7.04 1.40 -16.43
C THR A 171 5.80 0.54 -16.23
N ASN A 172 5.60 0.04 -15.01
CA ASN A 172 4.39 -0.67 -14.66
C ASN A 172 3.30 0.31 -14.22
N PHE A 173 2.60 0.89 -15.20
CA PHE A 173 1.52 1.87 -14.96
C PHE A 173 0.41 1.35 -14.04
N GLU A 174 0.12 0.06 -14.07
CA GLU A 174 -0.88 -0.53 -13.18
C GLU A 174 -0.43 -0.39 -11.73
N TYR A 175 0.79 -0.82 -11.40
CA TYR A 175 1.31 -0.63 -10.04
C TYR A 175 1.39 0.84 -9.63
N ARG A 176 1.72 1.75 -10.56
CA ARG A 176 1.75 3.19 -10.25
C ARG A 176 0.35 3.73 -9.94
N ALA A 177 -0.69 3.32 -10.69
CA ALA A 177 -2.07 3.66 -10.37
C ALA A 177 -2.52 3.07 -9.03
N ASP A 178 -2.20 1.80 -8.77
CA ASP A 178 -2.50 1.12 -7.51
C ASP A 178 -1.84 1.85 -6.31
N GLN A 179 -0.61 2.33 -6.46
CA GLN A 179 0.09 3.14 -5.44
C GLN A 179 -0.57 4.50 -5.18
N VAL A 180 -1.11 5.17 -6.20
CA VAL A 180 -1.91 6.39 -6.02
C VAL A 180 -3.16 6.07 -5.21
N TYR A 181 -3.87 5.00 -5.56
CA TYR A 181 -5.13 4.62 -4.91
C TYR A 181 -4.94 4.33 -3.42
N VAL A 182 -3.97 3.48 -3.05
CA VAL A 182 -3.74 3.15 -1.63
C VAL A 182 -3.33 4.38 -0.81
N ARG A 183 -2.64 5.36 -1.40
CA ARG A 183 -2.28 6.63 -0.76
C ARG A 183 -3.48 7.56 -0.62
N SER A 184 -4.28 7.72 -1.67
CA SER A 184 -5.52 8.50 -1.62
C SER A 184 -6.52 7.96 -0.58
N LEU A 185 -6.51 6.64 -0.34
CA LEU A 185 -7.31 5.99 0.69
C LEU A 185 -6.67 6.04 2.09
N GLY A 186 -5.43 6.52 2.22
CA GLY A 186 -4.69 6.60 3.49
C GLY A 186 -4.32 5.23 4.07
N MET A 187 -3.96 4.29 3.21
CA MET A 187 -3.54 2.92 3.56
C MET A 187 -2.02 2.74 3.61
N ARG A 188 -1.28 3.80 3.28
CA ARG A 188 0.15 3.92 3.55
C ARG A 188 0.33 4.81 4.78
N TYR A 189 1.48 4.67 5.42
CA TYR A 189 1.83 5.44 6.60
C TYR A 189 3.19 6.07 6.37
N ASN A 190 3.27 7.38 6.51
CA ASN A 190 4.51 8.12 6.55
C ASN A 190 5.04 8.16 7.99
N ASN A 191 6.15 7.47 8.23
CA ASN A 191 6.88 7.49 9.47
C ASN A 191 7.40 8.91 9.78
N LEU A 192 7.63 9.15 11.07
CA LEU A 192 8.04 10.45 11.55
C LEU A 192 9.50 10.72 11.17
N GLN A 193 9.86 12.00 11.17
CA GLN A 193 11.24 12.40 11.00
C GLN A 193 12.15 11.74 12.05
N GLY A 194 13.27 11.19 11.62
CA GLY A 194 14.20 10.41 12.44
C GLY A 194 13.86 8.91 12.52
N THR A 195 12.87 8.43 11.76
CA THR A 195 12.48 7.01 11.67
C THR A 195 12.28 6.55 10.21
N GLU A 196 12.86 7.27 9.25
CA GLU A 196 12.69 7.02 7.83
C GLU A 196 13.27 5.67 7.35
N GLU A 197 14.11 5.01 8.15
CA GLU A 197 14.53 3.62 7.92
C GLU A 197 13.39 2.60 8.01
N LEU A 198 12.25 3.01 8.57
CA LEU A 198 11.04 2.20 8.65
C LEU A 198 10.21 2.29 7.37
N GLU A 199 10.44 3.29 6.51
CA GLU A 199 9.73 3.42 5.24
C GLU A 199 9.91 2.20 4.33
N VAL A 200 8.90 1.95 3.49
CA VAL A 200 8.91 0.83 2.54
C VAL A 200 8.65 1.36 1.14
N SER A 201 9.64 1.22 0.28
CA SER A 201 9.56 1.56 -1.15
C SER A 201 8.71 0.55 -1.94
N PRO A 202 8.26 0.91 -3.15
CA PRO A 202 7.42 0.05 -3.99
C PRO A 202 7.96 -1.37 -4.23
N SER A 203 9.27 -1.52 -4.41
CA SER A 203 9.91 -2.81 -4.68
C SER A 203 10.32 -3.57 -3.42
N GLU A 204 10.24 -2.96 -2.24
CA GLU A 204 10.73 -3.56 -1.01
C GLU A 204 9.70 -4.51 -0.38
N PRO A 205 10.17 -5.57 0.32
CA PRO A 205 9.33 -6.42 1.13
C PRO A 205 8.52 -5.65 2.17
N MET A 206 7.23 -5.98 2.28
CA MET A 206 6.36 -5.41 3.31
C MET A 206 6.55 -6.14 4.64
N LYS A 207 6.73 -5.35 5.71
CA LYS A 207 6.75 -5.83 7.09
C LYS A 207 5.32 -5.95 7.65
N ILE A 208 5.12 -6.81 8.64
CA ILE A 208 3.82 -7.01 9.31
C ILE A 208 3.21 -5.69 9.77
N ALA A 209 3.99 -4.77 10.35
CA ALA A 209 3.50 -3.46 10.82
C ALA A 209 2.78 -2.67 9.71
N HIS A 210 3.35 -2.63 8.50
CA HIS A 210 2.76 -1.92 7.36
C HIS A 210 1.51 -2.62 6.82
N VAL A 211 1.53 -3.95 6.78
CA VAL A 211 0.36 -4.74 6.37
C VAL A 211 -0.79 -4.59 7.38
N ALA A 212 -0.48 -4.61 8.68
CA ALA A 212 -1.44 -4.38 9.75
C ALA A 212 -2.08 -2.99 9.64
N TYR A 213 -1.26 -1.95 9.42
CA TYR A 213 -1.77 -0.62 9.16
C TYR A 213 -2.72 -0.61 7.95
N MET A 214 -2.27 -1.14 6.82
CA MET A 214 -3.05 -1.23 5.59
C MET A 214 -4.40 -1.95 5.80
N LEU A 215 -4.42 -3.09 6.48
CA LEU A 215 -5.62 -3.89 6.78
C LEU A 215 -6.57 -3.17 7.75
N ALA A 216 -6.05 -2.51 8.79
CA ALA A 216 -6.85 -1.74 9.73
C ALA A 216 -7.58 -0.59 9.02
N ARG A 217 -6.91 0.10 8.10
CA ARG A 217 -7.50 1.17 7.27
C ARG A 217 -8.52 0.62 6.28
N ALA A 218 -8.24 -0.50 5.64
CA ALA A 218 -9.13 -1.11 4.66
C ALA A 218 -10.41 -1.70 5.29
N SER A 219 -10.31 -2.30 6.47
CA SER A 219 -11.48 -2.84 7.19
C SER A 219 -12.41 -1.74 7.72
N ALA A 220 -11.87 -0.56 8.04
CA ALA A 220 -12.63 0.62 8.46
C ALA A 220 -12.86 1.63 7.30
N LEU A 221 -12.74 1.20 6.04
CA LEU A 221 -12.79 2.12 4.90
C LEU A 221 -14.19 2.70 4.70
N GLU A 222 -14.28 4.03 4.80
CA GLU A 222 -15.51 4.79 4.65
C GLU A 222 -15.89 4.98 3.17
N SER A 223 -17.18 4.96 2.86
CA SER A 223 -17.69 5.07 1.48
C SER A 223 -17.31 6.39 0.80
N TRP A 224 -17.26 7.50 1.54
CA TRP A 224 -16.87 8.80 0.99
C TRP A 224 -15.40 8.84 0.54
N ARG A 225 -14.51 8.06 1.21
CA ARG A 225 -13.11 7.93 0.79
C ARG A 225 -12.98 7.13 -0.51
N VAL A 226 -13.84 6.14 -0.70
CA VAL A 226 -13.92 5.43 -1.98
C VAL A 226 -14.46 6.37 -3.07
N GLY A 227 -15.51 7.13 -2.74
CA GLY A 227 -16.10 8.12 -3.65
C GLY A 227 -15.12 9.22 -4.09
N SER A 228 -14.13 9.58 -3.25
CA SER A 228 -13.11 10.57 -3.63
C SER A 228 -12.19 10.08 -4.74
N LEU A 229 -12.11 8.77 -5.01
CA LEU A 229 -11.33 8.21 -6.13
C LEU A 229 -11.99 8.46 -7.50
N ALA A 230 -13.28 8.78 -7.54
CA ALA A 230 -14.00 9.05 -8.80
C ALA A 230 -13.34 10.18 -9.61
N GLN A 231 -12.62 11.09 -8.96
CA GLN A 231 -11.82 12.12 -9.64
C GLN A 231 -10.83 11.53 -10.66
N PHE A 232 -10.30 10.32 -10.44
CA PHE A 232 -9.34 9.69 -11.34
C PHE A 232 -9.99 9.03 -12.56
N GLU A 233 -11.31 8.86 -12.59
CA GLU A 233 -12.03 8.32 -13.74
C GLU A 233 -12.01 9.29 -14.93
N ASP A 234 -12.05 10.59 -14.62
CA ASP A 234 -11.95 11.70 -15.57
C ASP A 234 -10.50 12.18 -15.78
N PHE A 235 -9.51 11.42 -15.30
CA PHE A 235 -8.11 11.80 -15.43
C PHE A 235 -7.72 11.97 -16.90
N SER A 236 -7.26 13.17 -17.24
CA SER A 236 -6.74 13.49 -18.55
C SER A 236 -5.71 14.60 -18.42
N ILE A 237 -4.68 14.56 -19.28
CA ILE A 237 -3.72 15.67 -19.39
C ILE A 237 -3.53 16.04 -20.86
N PRO A 238 -3.15 17.29 -21.17
CA PRO A 238 -2.95 17.74 -22.54
C PRO A 238 -1.85 16.95 -23.26
N THR A 239 -1.84 17.05 -24.60
CA THR A 239 -0.74 16.50 -25.40
C THR A 239 0.60 17.09 -24.97
N LEU A 240 1.54 16.21 -24.63
CA LEU A 240 2.85 16.59 -24.11
C LEU A 240 3.87 16.76 -25.24
N GLY A 241 4.61 17.87 -25.22
CA GLY A 241 5.84 18.02 -25.99
C GLY A 241 6.99 17.16 -25.45
N PRO A 242 8.09 16.97 -26.19
CA PRO A 242 9.17 16.04 -25.81
C PRO A 242 9.78 16.29 -24.42
N ASN A 243 10.03 17.55 -24.06
CA ASN A 243 10.61 17.90 -22.75
C ASN A 243 9.61 17.68 -21.61
N GLN A 244 8.32 17.93 -21.85
CA GLN A 244 7.25 17.71 -20.88
C GLN A 244 7.09 16.21 -20.63
N LYS A 245 7.13 15.40 -21.70
CA LYS A 245 7.18 13.94 -21.60
C LYS A 245 8.35 13.49 -20.73
N ALA A 246 9.57 13.99 -20.97
CA ALA A 246 10.74 13.58 -20.21
C ALA A 246 10.61 13.84 -18.70
N VAL A 247 10.10 15.02 -18.30
CA VAL A 247 9.93 15.37 -16.88
C VAL A 247 8.81 14.56 -16.23
N LEU A 248 7.63 14.52 -16.86
CA LEU A 248 6.49 13.77 -16.30
C LEU A 248 6.75 12.26 -16.27
N TYR A 249 7.49 11.74 -17.25
CA TYR A 249 7.98 10.35 -17.26
C TYR A 249 8.78 10.04 -16.00
N GLN A 250 9.72 10.92 -15.62
CA GLN A 250 10.52 10.68 -14.42
C GLN A 250 9.65 10.72 -13.18
N GLY A 251 8.76 11.70 -13.06
CA GLY A 251 7.83 11.77 -11.94
C GLY A 251 6.97 10.50 -11.80
N ILE A 252 6.35 10.04 -12.89
CA ILE A 252 5.45 8.87 -12.88
C ILE A 252 6.18 7.60 -12.45
N LYS A 253 7.46 7.43 -12.83
CA LYS A 253 8.25 6.26 -12.41
C LYS A 253 8.43 6.18 -10.89
N LEU A 254 8.49 7.32 -10.24
CA LEU A 254 8.73 7.48 -8.80
C LEU A 254 7.46 7.37 -7.96
N ILE A 255 6.27 7.28 -8.58
CA ILE A 255 5.02 7.12 -7.82
C ILE A 255 5.14 5.88 -6.94
N GLY A 256 4.84 6.08 -5.66
CA GLY A 256 4.94 5.06 -4.63
C GLY A 256 6.20 5.13 -3.77
N ASN A 257 7.24 5.87 -4.16
CA ASN A 257 8.36 6.16 -3.26
C ASN A 257 7.88 6.95 -2.04
N PRO A 258 8.41 6.66 -0.83
CA PRO A 258 7.96 7.31 0.40
C PRO A 258 8.36 8.79 0.46
N TYR A 259 7.69 9.54 1.32
CA TYR A 259 8.11 10.88 1.66
C TYR A 259 9.24 10.78 2.68
N VAL A 260 10.36 11.44 2.41
CA VAL A 260 11.51 11.49 3.32
C VAL A 260 11.93 12.95 3.40
N TRP A 261 11.91 13.53 4.60
CA TRP A 261 12.35 14.91 4.78
C TRP A 261 13.80 15.05 4.29
N ALA A 262 14.09 16.10 3.51
CA ALA A 262 15.39 16.30 2.85
C ALA A 262 15.82 15.22 1.83
N GLY A 263 14.99 14.20 1.56
CA GLY A 263 15.28 13.14 0.59
C GLY A 263 15.31 13.62 -0.87
N GLU A 264 16.23 13.08 -1.66
CA GLU A 264 16.47 13.46 -3.07
C GLU A 264 16.63 12.26 -4.03
N SER A 265 16.52 11.01 -3.54
CA SER A 265 16.80 9.81 -4.34
C SER A 265 15.95 8.58 -3.98
N GLU A 266 15.84 7.64 -4.91
CA GLU A 266 15.10 6.38 -4.76
C GLU A 266 15.81 5.38 -3.83
N GLY A 267 17.10 5.58 -3.54
CA GLY A 267 17.93 4.64 -2.80
C GLY A 267 18.55 5.30 -1.57
N ALA A 268 19.50 4.57 -0.96
CA ALA A 268 20.13 4.99 0.29
C ALA A 268 20.75 6.40 0.19
N GLN A 269 20.45 7.21 1.18
CA GLN A 269 20.87 8.60 1.37
C GLN A 269 21.01 8.89 2.87
N PRO A 270 21.62 10.02 3.30
CA PRO A 270 21.83 10.31 4.72
C PRO A 270 20.54 10.26 5.56
N GLU A 271 19.41 10.59 4.94
CA GLU A 271 18.10 10.67 5.56
C GLU A 271 17.34 9.33 5.59
N GLY A 272 17.88 8.24 5.01
CA GLY A 272 17.22 6.93 5.04
C GLY A 272 17.51 6.05 3.83
N HIS A 273 16.70 5.01 3.62
CA HIS A 273 16.93 4.02 2.56
C HIS A 273 16.39 4.39 1.17
N GLY A 274 15.74 5.55 1.05
CA GLY A 274 15.25 6.11 -0.20
C GLY A 274 13.90 6.77 -0.04
N GLY A 275 13.64 7.80 -0.85
CA GLY A 275 12.44 8.64 -0.75
C GLY A 275 12.75 10.10 -1.05
N PHE A 276 11.68 10.91 -1.09
CA PHE A 276 11.79 12.29 -1.53
C PHE A 276 10.99 13.25 -0.65
N ASP A 277 11.54 14.41 -0.34
CA ASP A 277 10.69 15.56 0.01
C ASP A 277 10.09 16.20 -1.25
N CYS A 278 9.22 17.19 -1.08
CA CYS A 278 8.53 17.83 -2.21
C CYS A 278 9.49 18.44 -3.24
N SER A 279 10.55 19.10 -2.79
CA SER A 279 11.53 19.79 -3.61
C SER A 279 12.62 18.86 -4.15
N GLY A 280 13.05 17.85 -3.38
CA GLY A 280 13.94 16.79 -3.83
C GLY A 280 13.29 15.96 -4.94
N PHE A 281 11.99 15.66 -4.81
CA PHE A 281 11.20 15.08 -5.90
C PHE A 281 11.22 15.95 -7.15
N VAL A 282 10.95 17.26 -7.02
CA VAL A 282 11.00 18.19 -8.17
C VAL A 282 12.37 18.17 -8.84
N VAL A 283 13.47 18.27 -8.08
CA VAL A 283 14.84 18.17 -8.62
C VAL A 283 15.02 16.85 -9.38
N ARG A 284 14.61 15.73 -8.79
CA ARG A 284 14.72 14.41 -9.40
C ARG A 284 13.99 14.32 -10.74
N THR A 285 12.78 14.88 -10.85
CA THR A 285 12.01 14.85 -12.12
C THR A 285 12.71 15.58 -13.27
N LEU A 286 13.59 16.54 -12.98
CA LEU A 286 14.24 17.38 -13.98
C LEU A 286 15.57 16.79 -14.48
N LEU A 287 16.15 15.77 -13.83
CA LEU A 287 17.51 15.27 -14.13
C LEU A 287 17.71 14.76 -15.56
N ASN A 288 16.65 14.31 -16.24
CA ASN A 288 16.71 13.75 -17.59
C ASN A 288 15.97 14.60 -18.65
N GLY A 289 15.51 15.80 -18.29
CA GLY A 289 14.91 16.72 -19.25
C GLY A 289 15.98 17.56 -19.97
N ASN A 290 15.69 18.01 -21.20
CA ASN A 290 16.44 19.12 -21.82
C ASN A 290 16.06 20.47 -21.17
N VAL A 291 16.24 20.53 -19.85
CA VAL A 291 16.01 21.73 -19.06
C VAL A 291 17.32 22.50 -19.09
N ALA A 292 17.30 23.68 -19.69
CA ALA A 292 18.52 24.46 -19.94
C ALA A 292 19.16 25.09 -18.70
N ALA A 293 18.76 24.63 -17.51
CA ALA A 293 19.21 25.05 -16.20
C ALA A 293 19.55 23.82 -15.34
N ASN A 294 20.20 22.82 -15.96
CA ASN A 294 20.61 21.60 -15.26
C ASN A 294 21.37 21.96 -13.97
N ARG A 295 20.88 21.37 -12.88
CA ARG A 295 21.39 21.31 -11.50
C ARG A 295 20.75 22.30 -10.51
N ARG A 296 20.54 21.76 -9.30
CA ARG A 296 20.19 22.41 -8.03
C ARG A 296 20.71 23.84 -7.91
N ASP A 297 21.89 24.11 -8.46
CA ASP A 297 22.56 25.41 -8.51
C ASP A 297 21.70 26.56 -9.08
N ASN A 298 20.77 26.30 -10.00
CA ASN A 298 19.91 27.34 -10.60
C ASN A 298 18.49 27.44 -10.02
N LEU A 299 18.02 26.37 -9.39
CA LEU A 299 16.68 26.28 -8.80
C LEU A 299 16.70 26.49 -7.28
N GLY A 300 17.84 26.26 -6.65
CA GLY A 300 17.95 26.03 -5.22
C GLY A 300 17.44 24.64 -4.82
N ARG A 301 17.54 24.35 -3.53
CA ARG A 301 17.13 23.05 -2.97
C ARG A 301 15.73 23.08 -2.38
N THR A 302 15.28 24.23 -1.89
CA THR A 302 13.99 24.34 -1.19
C THR A 302 12.88 24.82 -2.12
N SER A 303 11.64 24.50 -1.78
CA SER A 303 10.45 25.08 -2.42
C SER A 303 10.48 26.62 -2.40
N MET A 304 10.99 27.22 -1.32
CA MET A 304 11.19 28.66 -1.19
C MET A 304 12.14 29.20 -2.26
N ASP A 305 13.32 28.59 -2.43
CA ASP A 305 14.30 28.98 -3.45
C ASP A 305 13.74 28.81 -4.87
N MET A 306 13.10 27.67 -5.13
CA MET A 306 12.53 27.35 -6.43
C MET A 306 11.43 28.32 -6.83
N SER A 307 10.66 28.80 -5.86
CA SER A 307 9.58 29.76 -6.07
C SER A 307 10.08 31.20 -6.25
N ASN A 308 11.33 31.50 -5.88
CA ASN A 308 11.88 32.85 -5.82
C ASN A 308 12.19 33.41 -7.21
N VAL A 309 11.15 33.92 -7.87
CA VAL A 309 11.24 34.60 -9.16
C VAL A 309 10.55 35.96 -9.11
N SER A 310 10.98 36.88 -10.00
CA SER A 310 10.31 38.17 -10.17
C SER A 310 8.82 37.97 -10.48
N LYS A 311 7.97 38.92 -10.05
CA LYS A 311 6.51 38.83 -10.25
C LYS A 311 6.13 38.63 -11.72
N ALA A 312 6.87 39.20 -12.67
CA ALA A 312 6.66 39.06 -14.10
C ALA A 312 6.89 37.63 -14.63
N ARG A 313 7.71 36.82 -13.94
CA ARG A 313 7.97 35.41 -14.30
C ARG A 313 7.06 34.41 -13.61
N ARG A 314 6.20 34.86 -12.68
CA ARG A 314 5.23 34.00 -12.00
C ARG A 314 4.14 33.58 -12.99
N VAL A 315 3.93 32.27 -13.12
CA VAL A 315 2.88 31.70 -13.98
C VAL A 315 1.60 31.57 -13.16
N LYS A 316 0.51 32.19 -13.63
CA LYS A 316 -0.82 32.02 -13.02
C LYS A 316 -1.42 30.68 -13.41
N GLU A 317 -2.34 30.14 -12.60
CA GLU A 317 -3.00 28.84 -12.81
C GLU A 317 -3.48 28.65 -14.26
N GLY A 318 -4.32 29.56 -14.77
CA GLY A 318 -4.84 29.49 -16.15
C GLY A 318 -3.81 29.68 -17.27
N LYS A 319 -2.52 29.80 -16.93
CA LYS A 319 -1.40 29.87 -17.88
C LYS A 319 -0.38 28.75 -17.67
N LEU A 320 -0.63 27.83 -16.73
CA LEU A 320 0.22 26.68 -16.48
C LEU A 320 0.24 25.75 -17.69
N ARG A 321 1.40 25.15 -17.94
CA ARG A 321 1.62 24.14 -18.97
C ARG A 321 2.26 22.92 -18.33
N PRO A 322 2.01 21.70 -18.84
CA PRO A 322 2.64 20.50 -18.32
C PRO A 322 4.16 20.68 -18.15
N GLY A 323 4.72 20.24 -17.02
CA GLY A 323 6.12 20.44 -16.66
C GLY A 323 6.47 21.79 -16.03
N ASP A 324 5.53 22.74 -15.92
CA ASP A 324 5.72 23.90 -15.05
C ASP A 324 5.81 23.43 -13.59
N LEU A 325 6.70 24.03 -12.81
CA LEU A 325 6.72 23.84 -11.36
C LEU A 325 5.59 24.66 -10.76
N ILE A 326 4.91 24.14 -9.73
CA ILE A 326 3.90 24.87 -8.97
C ILE A 326 4.26 24.88 -7.49
N PHE A 327 3.87 25.95 -6.81
CA PHE A 327 4.19 26.19 -5.41
C PHE A 327 2.94 26.49 -4.61
N PHE A 328 2.96 26.07 -3.34
CA PHE A 328 1.87 26.28 -2.41
C PHE A 328 2.37 26.97 -1.15
N GLY A 329 1.62 27.98 -0.70
CA GLY A 329 1.92 28.78 0.47
C GLY A 329 0.65 29.20 1.20
N TYR A 330 0.75 29.44 2.50
CA TYR A 330 -0.40 29.62 3.40
C TYR A 330 -1.33 30.79 3.05
N ARG A 331 -0.90 31.69 2.16
CA ARG A 331 -1.67 32.86 1.71
C ARG A 331 -2.03 32.77 0.23
N GLY A 332 -1.95 31.58 -0.35
CA GLY A 332 -2.22 31.32 -1.77
C GLY A 332 -1.48 32.32 -2.67
N PRO A 333 -2.14 33.00 -3.62
CA PRO A 333 -1.50 33.94 -4.54
C PRO A 333 -0.80 35.14 -3.86
N LYS A 334 -1.13 35.44 -2.60
CA LYS A 334 -0.53 36.53 -1.81
C LYS A 334 0.73 36.10 -1.05
N SER A 335 1.11 34.81 -1.12
CA SER A 335 2.30 34.29 -0.47
C SER A 335 3.58 35.01 -0.93
N LYS A 336 4.56 35.08 -0.05
CA LYS A 336 5.94 35.45 -0.36
C LYS A 336 6.74 34.18 -0.69
N PRO A 337 7.87 34.27 -1.41
CA PRO A 337 8.70 33.10 -1.69
C PRO A 337 9.05 32.27 -0.44
N ALA A 338 9.40 32.95 0.66
CA ALA A 338 9.71 32.33 1.95
C ALA A 338 8.52 31.66 2.66
N GLU A 339 7.31 31.78 2.13
CA GLU A 339 6.09 31.16 2.70
C GLU A 339 5.62 29.96 1.87
N ASN A 340 6.31 29.65 0.76
CA ASN A 340 5.99 28.48 -0.03
C ASN A 340 6.56 27.24 0.65
N TYR A 341 5.67 26.42 1.20
CA TYR A 341 6.03 25.23 1.97
C TYR A 341 6.01 23.95 1.11
N HIS A 342 5.39 23.97 -0.06
CA HIS A 342 5.27 22.80 -0.92
C HIS A 342 5.57 23.12 -2.39
N ALA A 343 6.16 22.15 -3.10
CA ALA A 343 6.44 22.22 -4.53
C ALA A 343 5.94 20.95 -5.24
N ALA A 344 5.51 21.12 -6.49
CA ALA A 344 5.04 20.02 -7.33
C ALA A 344 5.31 20.29 -8.81
N VAL A 345 5.08 19.28 -9.65
CA VAL A 345 5.15 19.40 -11.11
C VAL A 345 3.75 19.33 -11.70
N TRP A 346 3.36 20.37 -12.43
CA TRP A 346 2.07 20.42 -13.11
C TRP A 346 2.00 19.39 -14.24
N MET A 347 0.95 18.59 -14.27
CA MET A 347 0.69 17.62 -15.34
C MET A 347 -0.26 18.18 -16.39
N GLY A 348 -1.16 19.09 -16.01
CA GLY A 348 -2.20 19.65 -16.89
C GLY A 348 -3.60 19.37 -16.38
N ASN A 349 -4.58 20.16 -16.85
CA ASN A 349 -6.01 19.97 -16.55
C ASN A 349 -6.33 19.79 -15.04
N GLY A 350 -5.69 20.57 -14.16
CA GLY A 350 -5.89 20.43 -12.71
C GLY A 350 -4.95 19.44 -12.04
N TRP A 351 -4.34 18.51 -12.78
CA TRP A 351 -3.51 17.46 -12.22
C TRP A 351 -2.07 17.90 -11.99
N PHE A 352 -1.49 17.44 -10.88
CA PHE A 352 -0.08 17.60 -10.58
C PHE A 352 0.48 16.37 -9.86
N ILE A 353 1.79 16.17 -9.99
CA ILE A 353 2.53 15.09 -9.33
C ILE A 353 3.50 15.70 -8.32
N HIS A 354 3.61 15.08 -7.14
CA HIS A 354 4.37 15.61 -6.01
C HIS A 354 4.76 14.49 -5.04
N SER A 355 5.76 14.75 -4.18
CA SER A 355 5.98 13.99 -2.95
C SER A 355 5.49 14.78 -1.76
N SER A 356 4.56 14.26 -0.97
CA SER A 356 4.05 14.93 0.23
C SER A 356 3.85 13.96 1.39
N GLY A 357 4.14 14.41 2.61
CA GLY A 357 3.85 13.65 3.82
C GLY A 357 2.35 13.37 3.99
N SER A 358 1.45 14.24 3.54
CA SER A 358 0.00 14.01 3.65
C SER A 358 -0.53 12.93 2.69
N ASN A 359 0.23 12.57 1.65
CA ASN A 359 -0.06 11.49 0.72
C ASN A 359 0.91 10.31 0.91
N ASP A 360 1.71 10.31 1.97
CA ASP A 360 2.71 9.27 2.27
C ASP A 360 3.68 9.00 1.10
N GLY A 361 4.16 10.07 0.46
CA GLY A 361 5.16 10.01 -0.61
C GLY A 361 4.70 10.52 -1.96
N VAL A 362 5.30 9.96 -3.01
CA VAL A 362 5.08 10.38 -4.39
C VAL A 362 3.71 9.89 -4.87
N SER A 363 2.84 10.84 -5.21
CA SER A 363 1.49 10.59 -5.70
C SER A 363 1.02 11.68 -6.69
N ILE A 364 -0.17 11.49 -7.25
CA ILE A 364 -0.86 12.45 -8.12
C ILE A 364 -2.05 13.02 -7.35
N SER A 365 -2.25 14.33 -7.44
CA SER A 365 -3.36 15.04 -6.84
C SER A 365 -4.01 15.97 -7.86
N HIS A 366 -5.27 16.31 -7.62
CA HIS A 366 -5.98 17.34 -8.36
C HIS A 366 -5.91 18.69 -7.61
N LEU A 367 -5.85 19.79 -8.34
CA LEU A 367 -5.78 21.14 -7.81
C LEU A 367 -7.17 21.61 -7.38
N ASP A 368 -7.68 21.08 -6.28
CA ASP A 368 -8.92 21.46 -5.63
C ASP A 368 -8.78 21.58 -4.10
N GLY A 369 -9.86 22.02 -3.44
CA GLY A 369 -9.93 22.21 -1.98
C GLY A 369 -8.68 22.88 -1.41
N TYR A 370 -8.04 22.20 -0.47
CA TYR A 370 -6.79 22.65 0.16
C TYR A 370 -5.71 23.05 -0.84
N TRP A 371 -5.47 22.25 -1.89
CA TRP A 371 -4.41 22.53 -2.86
C TRP A 371 -4.70 23.80 -3.66
N ARG A 372 -5.97 24.02 -4.04
CA ARG A 372 -6.36 25.24 -4.75
C ARG A 372 -6.28 26.47 -3.85
N ASP A 373 -6.75 26.38 -2.61
CA ASP A 373 -6.74 27.49 -1.66
C ASP A 373 -5.32 27.95 -1.32
N ASN A 374 -4.36 27.03 -1.34
CA ASN A 374 -2.96 27.28 -1.05
C ASN A 374 -2.10 27.51 -2.30
N PHE A 375 -2.65 27.45 -3.51
CA PHE A 375 -1.88 27.66 -4.73
C PHE A 375 -1.31 29.08 -4.79
N SER A 376 0.02 29.20 -4.88
CA SER A 376 0.72 30.48 -4.94
C SER A 376 0.92 30.94 -6.37
N TRP A 377 1.81 30.28 -7.10
CA TRP A 377 2.11 30.52 -8.52
C TRP A 377 2.90 29.33 -9.08
N GLY A 378 3.05 29.31 -10.40
CA GLY A 378 3.98 28.43 -11.09
C GLY A 378 5.25 29.11 -11.58
N ARG A 379 6.24 28.30 -11.97
CA ARG A 379 7.48 28.71 -12.63
C ARG A 379 7.71 27.81 -13.84
N ARG A 380 7.83 28.43 -15.01
CA ARG A 380 8.18 27.73 -16.24
C ARG A 380 9.69 27.51 -16.31
N VAL A 381 10.10 26.25 -16.32
CA VAL A 381 11.53 25.86 -16.34
C VAL A 381 11.93 25.18 -17.64
N LEU A 382 10.98 24.65 -18.40
CA LEU A 382 11.22 24.03 -19.69
C LEU A 382 11.34 25.10 -20.78
N ARG A 383 12.38 25.00 -21.61
CA ARG A 383 12.47 25.82 -22.84
C ARG A 383 11.48 25.29 -23.87
N ALA A 384 10.83 26.21 -24.58
CA ALA A 384 10.18 25.87 -25.84
C ALA A 384 11.25 25.38 -26.81
N ARG A 385 11.02 24.23 -27.44
CA ARG A 385 11.75 23.82 -28.64
C ARG A 385 10.86 24.07 -29.83
#